data_AF-A0A7S4VE02-F1
#
_entry.id   AF-A0A7S4VE02-F1
#
_cell.length_a   1.000
_cell.length_b   1.000
_cell.length_c   1.000
_cell.angle_alpha   90.00
_cell.angle_beta   90.00
_cell.angle_gamma   90.00
#
_symmetry.space_group_name_H-M   'P 1'
#
loop_
_entity.id
_entity.type
_entity.pdbx_description
1 polymer ?
#
loop_
_entity_poly.entity_id
_entity_poly.type
_entity_poly.pdbx_seq_one_letter_code
_entity_poly.pdbx_strand_id
1 'polypeptide(L)'
;MWLQEFITREHLAGSTGKVAPPIVSRMFQFTSDGMIGYNHARKIAFIPFPFPHAQITAFFILVSMVYIPFLMLSYVNNIAFAAILNFFTVLCFAGLYEVSRELENPFVVRLSSPYTFYNYTCLLFHWYSNHPT
;
A
#
# COMPACT_ATOMS: atom_id res chain seq x y z
N MET A 1 -20.56 16.57 13.23
CA MET A 1 -19.15 17.01 13.14
C MET A 1 -18.92 18.08 14.20
N TRP A 2 -18.10 17.79 15.22
CA TRP A 2 -17.82 18.74 16.30
C TRP A 2 -17.16 20.03 15.78
N LEU A 3 -16.29 19.92 14.78
CA LEU A 3 -15.59 21.08 14.21
C LEU A 3 -16.54 22.02 13.47
N GLN A 4 -17.46 21.48 12.67
CA GLN A 4 -18.46 22.29 11.97
C GLN A 4 -19.40 23.00 12.94
N GLU A 5 -19.78 22.31 14.02
CA GLU A 5 -20.59 22.89 15.10
C GLU A 5 -19.86 24.04 15.80
N PHE A 6 -18.57 23.89 16.08
CA PHE A 6 -17.72 24.97 16.61
C PHE A 6 -17.67 26.18 15.67
N ILE A 7 -17.45 25.96 14.37
CA ILE A 7 -17.40 27.05 13.37
C ILE A 7 -18.74 27.80 13.33
N THR A 8 -19.87 27.09 13.36
CA THR A 8 -21.20 27.73 13.37
C THR A 8 -21.42 28.53 14.65
N ARG A 9 -21.07 27.98 15.83
CA ARG A 9 -21.25 28.66 17.12
C ARG A 9 -20.43 29.96 17.19
N GLU A 10 -19.15 29.92 16.81
CA GLU A 10 -18.28 31.09 16.84
C GLU A 10 -18.65 32.16 15.82
N HIS A 11 -19.18 31.74 14.67
CA HIS A 11 -19.69 32.67 13.66
C HIS A 11 -20.95 33.41 14.16
N LEU A 12 -21.87 32.69 14.80
CA LEU A 12 -23.08 33.27 15.40
C LEU A 12 -22.75 34.16 16.60
N ALA A 13 -21.70 33.84 17.36
CA ALA A 13 -21.21 34.66 18.47
C ALA A 13 -20.51 35.96 18.01
N GLY A 14 -20.28 36.14 16.70
CA GLY A 14 -19.62 37.31 16.14
C GLY A 14 -18.10 37.34 16.28
N SER A 15 -17.48 36.26 16.79
CA SER A 15 -16.03 36.18 17.00
C SER A 15 -15.24 36.21 15.69
N THR A 16 -15.85 35.87 14.56
CA THR A 16 -15.21 35.92 13.24
C THR A 16 -15.20 37.32 12.62
N GLY A 17 -15.85 38.32 13.22
CA GLY A 17 -16.00 39.66 12.65
C GLY A 17 -17.01 39.73 11.49
N LYS A 18 -17.01 40.85 10.74
CA LYS A 18 -17.92 41.08 9.59
C LYS A 18 -17.46 40.32 8.34
N VAL A 19 -17.47 39.00 8.41
CA VAL A 19 -17.05 38.11 7.31
C VAL A 19 -18.27 37.72 6.48
N ALA A 20 -18.16 37.79 5.16
CA ALA A 20 -19.24 37.42 4.26
C ALA A 20 -19.54 35.90 4.34
N PRO A 21 -20.82 35.48 4.28
CA PRO A 21 -21.21 34.06 4.33
C PRO A 21 -20.43 33.10 3.40
N PRO A 22 -20.00 33.49 2.17
CA PRO A 22 -19.22 32.61 1.30
C PRO A 22 -17.88 32.16 1.88
N ILE A 23 -17.25 32.97 2.74
CA ILE A 23 -15.95 32.64 3.35
C ILE A 23 -16.13 31.52 4.39
N VAL A 24 -17.22 31.58 5.17
CA VAL A 24 -17.57 30.54 6.15
C VAL A 24 -17.98 29.25 5.45
N SER A 25 -18.75 29.35 4.36
CA SER A 25 -19.08 28.21 3.50
C SER A 25 -17.83 27.46 3.00
N ARG A 26 -16.77 28.19 2.63
CA ARG A 26 -15.50 27.59 2.19
C ARG A 26 -14.78 26.81 3.31
N MET A 27 -14.91 27.21 4.57
CA MET A 27 -14.35 26.42 5.69
C MET A 27 -15.05 25.07 5.85
N PHE A 28 -16.37 25.03 5.64
CA PHE A 28 -17.13 23.78 5.62
C PHE A 28 -16.71 22.88 4.45
N GLN A 29 -16.45 23.46 3.27
CA GLN A 29 -15.96 22.73 2.11
C GLN A 29 -14.61 22.06 2.40
N PHE A 30 -13.61 22.80 2.90
CA PHE A 30 -12.31 22.20 3.25
C PHE A 30 -12.41 21.10 4.30
N THR A 31 -13.30 21.27 5.29
CA THR A 31 -13.53 20.23 6.31
C THR A 31 -14.14 18.97 5.68
N SER A 32 -15.10 19.14 4.76
CA SER A 32 -15.71 18.04 4.01
C SER A 32 -14.69 17.32 3.13
N ASP A 33 -13.86 18.07 2.40
CA ASP A 33 -12.81 17.52 1.53
C ASP A 33 -11.78 16.72 2.34
N GLY A 34 -11.38 17.24 3.51
CA GLY A 34 -10.51 16.53 4.45
C GLY A 34 -11.11 15.22 4.95
N MET A 35 -12.43 15.18 5.21
CA MET A 35 -13.11 13.94 5.59
C MET A 35 -13.18 12.92 4.46
N ILE A 36 -13.32 13.34 3.21
CA ILE A 36 -13.25 12.45 2.05
C ILE A 36 -11.86 11.80 1.99
N GLY A 37 -10.79 12.60 2.11
CA GLY A 37 -9.41 12.12 2.15
C GLY A 37 -9.16 11.13 3.29
N TYR A 38 -9.65 11.43 4.50
CA TYR A 38 -9.58 10.52 5.64
C TYR A 38 -10.28 9.18 5.37
N ASN A 39 -11.49 9.21 4.81
CA ASN A 39 -12.23 7.98 4.49
C ASN A 39 -11.54 7.16 3.40
N HIS A 40 -10.88 7.80 2.43
CA HIS A 40 -10.06 7.08 1.43
C HIS A 40 -8.85 6.40 2.08
N ALA A 41 -8.10 7.12 2.92
CA ALA A 41 -6.98 6.53 3.65
C ALA A 41 -7.43 5.40 4.58
N ARG A 42 -8.60 5.56 5.23
CA ARG A 42 -9.21 4.53 6.07
C ARG A 42 -9.54 3.27 5.28
N LYS A 43 -10.10 3.39 4.07
CA LYS A 43 -10.36 2.23 3.20
C LYS A 43 -9.07 1.47 2.89
N ILE A 44 -8.00 2.19 2.51
CA ILE A 44 -6.70 1.57 2.21
C ILE A 44 -6.09 0.90 3.45
N ALA A 45 -6.28 1.48 4.65
CA ALA A 45 -5.74 0.92 5.89
C ALA A 45 -6.47 -0.33 6.39
N PHE A 46 -7.79 -0.44 6.16
CA PHE A 46 -8.62 -1.49 6.75
C PHE A 46 -9.11 -2.55 5.77
N ILE A 47 -9.04 -2.31 4.46
CA ILE A 47 -9.43 -3.30 3.44
C ILE A 47 -8.16 -4.00 2.96
N PRO A 48 -7.88 -5.23 3.43
CA PRO A 48 -6.68 -5.94 3.01
C PRO A 48 -6.77 -6.35 1.54
N PHE A 49 -5.60 -6.54 0.93
CA PHE A 49 -5.49 -7.08 -0.41
C PHE A 49 -6.01 -8.53 -0.47
N PRO A 50 -6.68 -8.96 -1.56
CA PRO A 50 -7.24 -10.30 -1.64
C PRO A 50 -6.17 -11.38 -1.50
N PHE A 51 -6.37 -12.24 -0.50
CA PHE A 51 -5.44 -13.30 -0.13
C PHE A 51 -5.05 -14.24 -1.30
N PRO A 52 -5.99 -14.75 -2.13
CA PRO A 52 -5.61 -15.64 -3.24
C PRO A 52 -4.67 -14.96 -4.25
N HIS A 53 -4.83 -13.66 -4.46
CA HIS A 53 -3.96 -12.93 -5.38
C HIS A 53 -2.56 -12.78 -4.79
N ALA A 54 -2.42 -12.49 -3.49
CA ALA A 54 -1.12 -12.43 -2.83
C ALA A 54 -0.36 -13.77 -2.96
N GLN A 55 -1.07 -14.90 -2.80
CA GLN A 55 -0.50 -16.24 -2.95
C GLN A 55 -0.03 -16.54 -4.37
N ILE A 56 -0.86 -16.23 -5.38
CA ILE A 56 -0.51 -16.47 -6.78
C ILE A 56 0.71 -15.63 -7.19
N THR A 57 0.79 -14.36 -6.77
CA THR A 57 1.95 -13.51 -7.05
C THR A 57 3.22 -14.05 -6.39
N ALA A 58 3.15 -14.50 -5.14
CA ALA A 58 4.30 -15.11 -4.46
C ALA A 58 4.77 -16.40 -5.17
N PHE A 59 3.81 -17.25 -5.57
CA PHE A 59 4.10 -18.48 -6.30
C PHE A 59 4.74 -18.19 -7.67
N PHE A 60 4.22 -17.19 -8.40
CA PHE A 60 4.78 -16.77 -9.68
C PHE A 60 6.26 -16.40 -9.55
N ILE A 61 6.62 -15.59 -8.55
CA ILE A 61 8.02 -15.20 -8.32
C ILE A 61 8.91 -16.40 -7.99
N LEU A 62 8.44 -17.35 -7.18
CA LEU A 62 9.18 -18.58 -6.87
C LEU A 62 9.46 -19.42 -8.14
N VAL A 63 8.46 -19.56 -9.01
CA VAL A 63 8.62 -20.27 -10.29
C VAL A 63 9.56 -19.51 -11.21
N SER A 64 9.44 -18.19 -11.31
CA SER A 64 10.33 -17.36 -12.14
C SER A 64 11.80 -17.44 -11.69
N MET A 65 12.08 -17.52 -10.38
CA MET A 65 13.45 -17.68 -9.87
C MET A 65 14.15 -18.94 -10.40
N VAL A 66 13.40 -20.00 -10.69
CA VAL A 66 13.94 -21.26 -11.23
C VAL A 66 13.87 -21.28 -12.76
N TYR A 67 12.76 -20.82 -13.34
CA TYR A 67 12.52 -20.93 -14.77
C TYR A 67 13.39 -19.98 -15.61
N ILE A 68 13.62 -18.76 -15.14
CA ILE A 68 14.46 -17.77 -15.85
C ILE A 68 15.92 -18.22 -16.03
N PRO A 69 16.63 -18.76 -15.02
CA PRO A 69 17.99 -19.25 -15.24
C PRO A 69 18.05 -20.45 -16.19
N PHE A 70 17.04 -21.34 -16.18
CA PHE A 70 16.96 -22.43 -17.16
C PHE A 70 16.78 -21.91 -18.59
N LEU A 71 15.93 -20.90 -18.79
CA LEU A 71 15.77 -20.25 -20.09
C LEU A 71 17.08 -19.60 -20.55
N MET A 72 17.77 -18.86 -19.68
CA MET A 72 19.02 -18.19 -20.04
C MET A 72 20.10 -19.20 -20.46
N LEU A 73 20.19 -20.35 -19.80
CA LEU A 73 21.13 -21.41 -20.17
C LEU A 73 20.79 -22.08 -21.51
N SER A 74 19.50 -22.19 -21.85
CA SER A 74 19.05 -22.84 -23.09
C SER A 74 19.15 -21.95 -24.32
N TYR A 75 19.01 -20.62 -24.17
CA TYR A 75 18.89 -19.69 -25.30
C TYR A 75 20.12 -18.81 -25.51
N VAL A 76 21.02 -18.69 -24.54
CA VAL A 76 22.20 -17.81 -24.63
C VAL A 76 23.48 -18.65 -24.68
N ASN A 77 24.17 -18.61 -25.82
CA ASN A 77 25.41 -19.38 -26.03
C ASN A 77 26.58 -18.89 -25.14
N ASN A 78 26.63 -17.58 -24.83
CA ASN A 78 27.69 -17.01 -24.00
C ASN A 78 27.28 -16.97 -22.53
N ILE A 79 27.96 -17.76 -21.71
CA ILE A 79 27.69 -17.92 -20.27
C ILE A 79 27.81 -16.60 -19.50
N ALA A 80 28.79 -15.75 -19.81
CA ALA A 80 28.97 -14.47 -19.12
C ALA A 80 27.80 -13.53 -19.40
N PHE A 81 27.33 -13.49 -20.65
CA PHE A 81 26.18 -12.69 -21.04
C PHE A 81 24.87 -13.24 -20.44
N ALA A 82 24.71 -14.57 -20.42
CA ALA A 82 23.59 -15.25 -19.78
C ALA A 82 23.48 -14.92 -18.29
N ALA A 83 24.62 -14.92 -17.56
CA ALA A 83 24.66 -14.59 -16.14
C ALA A 83 24.24 -13.14 -15.86
N ILE A 84 24.71 -12.19 -16.67
CA ILE A 84 24.34 -10.76 -16.54
C ILE A 84 22.85 -10.57 -16.80
N LEU A 85 22.32 -11.14 -17.88
CA LEU A 85 20.89 -11.05 -18.20
C LEU A 85 20.01 -11.70 -17.15
N ASN A 86 20.40 -12.88 -16.66
CA ASN A 86 19.70 -13.56 -15.57
C ASN A 86 19.67 -12.70 -14.29
N PHE A 87 20.81 -12.11 -13.90
CA PHE A 87 20.90 -11.24 -12.74
C PHE A 87 19.93 -10.06 -12.82
N PHE A 88 19.96 -9.29 -13.92
CA PHE A 88 19.06 -8.15 -14.09
C PHE A 88 17.59 -8.57 -14.16
N THR A 89 17.28 -9.70 -14.80
CA THR A 89 15.90 -10.18 -14.93
C THR A 89 15.32 -10.57 -13.57
N VAL A 90 16.06 -11.37 -12.79
CA VAL A 90 15.64 -11.77 -11.43
C VAL A 90 15.57 -10.56 -10.50
N LEU A 91 16.53 -9.62 -10.60
CA LEU A 91 16.51 -8.37 -9.84
C LEU A 91 15.24 -7.56 -10.09
N CYS A 92 14.83 -7.39 -11.35
CA CYS A 92 13.62 -6.66 -11.70
C CYS A 92 12.36 -7.32 -11.12
N PHE A 93 12.20 -8.63 -11.27
CA PHE A 93 11.02 -9.34 -10.76
C PHE A 93 10.97 -9.36 -9.22
N ALA A 94 12.11 -9.64 -8.56
CA ALA A 94 12.18 -9.62 -7.11
C ALA A 94 11.99 -8.21 -6.53
N GLY A 95 12.57 -7.19 -7.17
CA GLY A 95 12.40 -5.80 -6.76
C GLY A 95 10.95 -5.32 -6.89
N LEU A 96 10.29 -5.65 -8.01
CA LEU A 96 8.88 -5.31 -8.21
C LEU A 96 7.97 -5.99 -7.18
N TYR A 97 8.28 -7.22 -6.81
CA TYR A 97 7.56 -7.96 -5.77
C TYR A 97 7.69 -7.29 -4.40
N GLU A 98 8.89 -6.88 -3.99
CA GLU A 98 9.08 -6.17 -2.72
C GLU A 98 8.37 -4.82 -2.68
N VAL A 99 8.44 -4.03 -3.76
CA VAL A 99 7.70 -2.75 -3.85
C VAL A 99 6.20 -2.98 -3.75
N SER A 100 5.66 -4.00 -4.42
CA SER A 100 4.24 -4.33 -4.35
C SER A 100 3.80 -4.66 -2.92
N ARG A 101 4.65 -5.36 -2.16
CA ARG A 101 4.42 -5.69 -0.75
C ARG A 101 4.53 -4.50 0.19
N GLU A 102 5.32 -3.48 -0.16
CA GLU A 102 5.35 -2.21 0.58
C GLU A 102 4.09 -1.39 0.34
N LEU A 103 3.62 -1.36 -0.91
CA LEU A 103 2.40 -0.63 -1.29
C LEU A 103 1.12 -1.27 -0.72
N GLU A 104 1.13 -2.57 -0.42
CA GLU A 104 0.00 -3.25 0.22
C GLU A 104 -0.30 -2.70 1.62
N ASN A 105 0.72 -2.31 2.39
CA ASN A 105 0.58 -1.84 3.76
C ASN A 105 1.31 -0.50 3.97
N PRO A 106 0.82 0.60 3.38
CA PRO A 106 1.56 1.86 3.28
C PRO A 106 1.72 2.60 4.62
N PHE A 107 0.90 2.28 5.62
CA PHE A 107 0.90 2.98 6.92
C PHE A 107 1.67 2.23 8.01
N VAL A 108 2.25 1.06 7.71
CA VAL A 108 3.00 0.25 8.68
C VAL A 108 4.49 0.54 8.58
N VAL A 109 5.10 1.05 9.66
CA VAL A 109 6.55 1.34 9.71
C VAL A 109 7.34 0.05 9.98
N ARG A 110 8.15 -0.38 9.01
CA ARG A 110 8.92 -1.65 9.03
C ARG A 110 10.30 -1.54 9.69
N LEU A 111 10.47 -0.72 10.74
CA LEU A 111 11.74 -0.61 11.47
C LEU A 111 11.75 -1.56 12.68
N SER A 112 12.12 -2.85 12.53
CA SER A 112 12.68 -3.74 13.60
C SER A 112 12.42 -5.27 13.47
N SER A 113 12.32 -5.90 12.29
CA SER A 113 12.37 -7.37 12.30
C SER A 113 12.97 -8.04 11.05
N PRO A 114 14.16 -8.67 11.17
CA PRO A 114 14.77 -9.47 10.10
C PRO A 114 14.03 -10.79 9.79
N TYR A 115 12.96 -11.14 10.53
CA TYR A 115 12.17 -12.37 10.32
C TYR A 115 11.01 -12.22 9.31
N THR A 116 10.93 -11.04 8.70
CA THR A 116 10.01 -10.64 7.64
C THR A 116 10.00 -11.69 6.51
N PHE A 117 11.12 -11.97 5.85
CA PHE A 117 11.12 -12.70 4.57
C PHE A 117 10.47 -14.11 4.57
N TYR A 118 10.52 -14.85 5.68
CA TYR A 118 10.08 -16.26 5.73
C TYR A 118 8.69 -16.50 6.32
N ASN A 119 8.12 -15.53 7.04
CA ASN A 119 6.90 -15.75 7.80
C ASN A 119 5.63 -15.20 7.14
N TYR A 120 5.69 -14.49 6.01
CA TYR A 120 4.50 -13.80 5.48
C TYR A 120 3.41 -14.69 4.91
N THR A 121 3.71 -15.83 4.31
CA THR A 121 2.63 -16.74 3.86
C THR A 121 1.88 -17.32 5.05
N CYS A 122 2.57 -17.67 6.14
CA CYS A 122 1.93 -18.13 7.38
C CYS A 122 1.31 -16.99 8.21
N LEU A 123 1.92 -15.81 8.25
CA LEU A 123 1.39 -14.65 8.97
C LEU A 123 0.22 -14.00 8.22
N LEU A 124 0.19 -13.96 6.88
CA LEU A 124 -1.01 -13.58 6.12
C LEU A 124 -2.13 -14.60 6.35
N PHE A 125 -1.83 -15.90 6.40
CA PHE A 125 -2.80 -16.92 6.83
C PHE A 125 -3.31 -16.67 8.24
N HIS A 126 -2.44 -16.34 9.19
CA HIS A 126 -2.79 -16.08 10.58
C HIS A 126 -3.55 -14.75 10.75
N TRP A 127 -3.18 -13.69 10.03
CA TRP A 127 -3.83 -12.40 10.07
C TRP A 127 -5.22 -12.46 9.41
N TYR A 128 -5.33 -13.15 8.25
CA TYR A 128 -6.61 -13.38 7.58
C TYR A 128 -7.53 -14.34 8.37
N SER A 129 -6.96 -15.29 9.13
CA SER A 129 -7.72 -16.16 10.04
C SER A 129 -8.28 -15.43 11.27
N ASN A 130 -7.69 -14.29 11.67
CA ASN A 130 -8.05 -13.59 12.91
C ASN A 130 -8.95 -12.36 12.68
N HIS A 131 -9.27 -12.01 11.44
CA HIS A 131 -10.19 -10.94 11.10
C HIS A 131 -11.40 -11.50 10.34
N PRO A 132 -12.61 -11.55 10.96
CA PRO A 132 -13.81 -11.92 10.23
C PRO A 132 -14.13 -10.84 9.20
N THR A 133 -14.52 -11.29 8.00
CA THR A 133 -15.06 -10.48 6.90
C THR A 133 -16.16 -9.53 7.34
#